data_AF-A0A8J6NNW5-F1
#
_entry.id   AF-A0A8J6NNW5-F1
#
_cell.length_a   1.000
_cell.length_b   1.000
_cell.length_c   1.000
_cell.angle_alpha   90.00
_cell.angle_beta   90.00
_cell.angle_gamma   90.00
#
_symmetry.space_group_name_H-M   'P 1'
#
loop_
_entity.id
_entity.type
_entity.pdbx_description
1 polymer ?
#
loop_
_entity_poly.entity_id
_entity_poly.type
_entity_poly.pdbx_seq_one_letter_code
_entity_poly.pdbx_strand_id
1 'polypeptide(L)'
;MQPHSNPMRVQGEKNVFCPYYGECLNHACKKGWEYWTCLDCEHRRKSEPVKVILLSPQNHDPYYSISPSLFRKKGGLFLEML
;
A
#
# COMPACT_ATOMS: atom_id res chain seq x y z
N MET A 1 -0.49 24.39 9.60
CA MET A 1 -1.31 23.22 9.19
C MET A 1 -0.56 21.99 9.62
N GLN A 2 -1.12 21.16 10.50
CA GLN A 2 -0.46 19.92 10.89
C GLN A 2 -0.46 18.94 9.71
N PRO A 3 0.62 18.20 9.45
CA PRO A 3 0.60 17.18 8.42
C PRO A 3 -0.42 16.11 8.82
N HIS A 4 -1.43 15.90 7.97
CA HIS A 4 -2.43 14.85 8.19
C HIS A 4 -1.85 13.42 8.06
N SER A 5 -0.63 13.30 7.50
CA SER A 5 0.16 12.07 7.50
C SER A 5 1.08 12.01 8.74
N ASN A 6 0.91 10.98 9.56
CA ASN A 6 1.71 10.73 10.77
C ASN A 6 2.18 9.26 10.87
N PRO A 7 3.08 8.80 9.97
CA PRO A 7 3.65 7.46 10.07
C PRO A 7 4.68 7.42 11.21
N MET A 8 4.63 6.36 12.02
CA MET A 8 5.63 6.13 13.08
C MET A 8 6.57 4.98 12.73
N ARG A 9 7.87 5.14 12.98
CA ARG A 9 8.89 4.10 12.80
C ARG A 9 8.90 3.09 13.95
N VAL A 10 7.76 2.47 14.19
CA VAL A 10 7.63 1.34 15.12
C VAL A 10 6.87 0.23 14.44
N GLN A 11 7.14 -1.01 14.85
CA GLN A 11 6.40 -2.15 14.33
C GLN A 11 4.97 -2.11 14.86
N GLY A 12 4.01 -2.33 13.97
CA GLY A 12 2.59 -2.26 14.34
C GLY A 12 1.68 -2.35 13.13
N GLU A 13 0.38 -2.12 13.38
CA GLU A 13 -0.66 -2.22 12.36
C GLU A 13 -0.62 -1.02 11.40
N LYS A 14 -0.90 -1.30 10.14
CA LYS A 14 -1.06 -0.31 9.07
C LYS A 14 -2.52 -0.31 8.67
N ASN A 15 -3.08 0.85 8.40
CA ASN A 15 -4.42 0.93 7.85
C ASN A 15 -4.40 1.39 6.39
N VAL A 16 -4.65 0.47 5.46
CA VAL A 16 -4.76 0.76 4.02
C VAL A 16 -5.96 1.64 3.67
N PHE A 17 -6.98 1.71 4.54
CA PHE A 17 -8.13 2.60 4.37
C PHE A 17 -7.88 4.02 4.89
N CYS A 18 -6.67 4.29 5.42
CA CYS A 18 -6.26 5.63 5.78
C CYS A 18 -6.19 6.50 4.50
N PRO A 19 -6.87 7.65 4.44
CA PRO A 19 -6.80 8.56 3.28
C PRO A 19 -5.37 9.06 3.00
N TYR A 20 -4.50 9.04 4.01
CA TYR A 20 -3.09 9.44 3.91
C TYR A 20 -2.13 8.25 3.82
N TYR A 21 -2.63 7.04 3.55
CA TYR A 21 -1.80 5.83 3.52
C TYR A 21 -0.62 5.93 2.54
N GLY A 22 -0.89 6.40 1.31
CA GLY A 22 0.15 6.57 0.29
C GLY A 22 1.23 7.56 0.70
N GLU A 23 0.86 8.67 1.35
CA GLU A 23 1.82 9.65 1.89
C GLU A 23 2.66 9.06 3.02
N CYS A 24 2.02 8.33 3.94
CA CYS A 24 2.68 7.64 5.05
C CYS A 24 3.69 6.61 4.55
N LEU A 25 3.31 5.81 3.54
CA LEU A 25 4.18 4.86 2.88
C LEU A 25 5.35 5.55 2.18
N ASN A 26 5.08 6.60 1.40
CA ASN A 26 6.11 7.37 0.72
C ASN A 26 7.12 7.98 1.71
N HIS A 27 6.65 8.48 2.86
CA HIS A 27 7.51 8.98 3.93
C HIS A 27 8.42 7.88 4.47
N ALA A 28 7.85 6.73 4.85
CA ALA A 28 8.60 5.59 5.36
C ALA A 28 9.65 5.09 4.36
N CYS A 29 9.28 4.97 3.07
CA CYS A 29 10.18 4.59 1.99
C CYS A 29 11.33 5.59 1.82
N LYS A 30 11.04 6.91 1.76
CA LYS A 30 12.07 7.96 1.65
C LYS A 30 13.05 7.96 2.82
N LYS A 31 12.59 7.54 4.00
CA LYS A 31 13.41 7.44 5.21
C LYS A 31 14.08 6.08 5.38
N GLY A 32 13.87 5.13 4.47
CA GLY A 32 14.43 3.78 4.54
C GLY A 32 13.92 2.98 5.75
N TRP A 33 12.68 3.21 6.17
CA TRP A 33 12.09 2.49 7.29
C TRP A 33 11.66 1.09 6.88
N GLU A 34 12.20 0.07 7.54
CA GLU A 34 11.79 -1.34 7.36
C GLU A 34 10.35 -1.59 7.81
N TYR A 35 9.94 -0.88 8.88
CA TYR A 35 8.61 -0.96 9.45
C TYR A 35 8.08 0.43 9.78
N TRP A 36 6.76 0.56 9.67
CA TRP A 36 6.03 1.74 10.09
C TRP A 36 4.59 1.38 10.44
N THR A 37 3.93 2.24 11.19
CA THR A 37 2.57 2.00 11.70
C THR A 37 1.69 3.26 11.68
N CYS A 38 0.38 3.03 11.73
CA CYS A 38 -0.66 4.03 11.93
C CYS A 38 -1.11 4.15 13.41
N LEU A 39 -0.33 3.69 14.40
CA LEU A 39 -0.75 3.66 15.81
C LEU A 39 -1.32 4.99 16.34
N ASP A 40 -0.71 6.12 15.97
CA ASP A 40 -1.10 7.49 16.37
C ASP A 40 -1.88 8.24 15.26
N CYS A 41 -2.41 7.50 14.28
CA CYS A 41 -3.24 8.07 13.24
C CYS A 41 -4.71 8.06 13.67
N GLU A 42 -5.41 9.19 13.49
CA GLU A 42 -6.85 9.30 13.72
C GLU A 42 -7.66 8.30 12.87
N HIS A 43 -7.11 7.90 11.72
CA HIS A 43 -7.73 6.93 10.83
C HIS A 43 -7.35 5.48 11.13
N ARG A 44 -6.61 5.17 12.20
CA ARG A 44 -6.17 3.80 12.51
C ARG A 44 -7.31 2.78 12.49
N ARG A 45 -8.50 3.17 12.95
CA ARG A 45 -9.69 2.31 13.05
C ARG A 45 -10.66 2.44 11.88
N LYS A 46 -10.31 3.22 10.85
CA LYS A 46 -11.18 3.40 9.68
C LYS A 46 -11.23 2.08 8.90
N SER A 47 -12.42 1.56 8.66
CA SER A 47 -12.64 0.37 7.86
C SER A 47 -13.72 0.64 6.82
N GLU A 48 -13.55 0.12 5.63
CA GLU A 48 -14.58 0.15 4.60
C GLU A 48 -15.07 -1.27 4.32
N PRO A 49 -16.37 -1.46 4.01
CA PRO A 49 -16.88 -2.77 3.64
C PRO A 49 -16.15 -3.25 2.39
N VAL A 50 -15.43 -4.37 2.51
CA VAL A 50 -14.71 -4.99 1.40
C VAL A 50 -15.74 -5.54 0.43
N LYS A 51 -15.91 -4.86 -0.70
CA LYS A 51 -16.64 -5.43 -1.83
C LYS A 51 -15.77 -6.56 -2.37
N VAL A 52 -16.31 -7.79 -2.40
CA VAL A 52 -15.66 -8.91 -3.09
C VAL A 52 -15.70 -8.58 -4.57
N ILE A 53 -14.69 -7.84 -5.03
CA ILE A 53 -14.45 -7.66 -6.45
C ILE A 53 -13.82 -8.96 -6.90
N LEU A 54 -14.47 -9.68 -7.81
CA LEU A 54 -13.84 -10.78 -8.54
C LEU A 54 -12.65 -10.17 -9.27
N LEU A 55 -11.46 -10.32 -8.69
CA LEU A 55 -10.23 -9.74 -9.21
C LEU A 55 -9.98 -10.39 -10.57
N SER A 56 -10.26 -9.64 -11.64
CA SER A 56 -9.71 -9.96 -12.95
C SER A 56 -8.17 -9.99 -12.80
N PRO A 57 -7.47 -10.98 -13.35
CA PRO A 57 -5.99 -11.10 -13.26
C PRO A 57 -5.23 -9.85 -13.74
N GLN A 58 -5.91 -8.91 -14.39
CA GLN A 58 -5.36 -7.68 -14.93
C GLN A 58 -5.16 -6.58 -13.88
N ASN A 59 -5.81 -6.67 -12.70
CA ASN A 59 -5.66 -5.71 -11.61
C ASN A 59 -4.91 -6.37 -10.44
N HIS A 60 -3.58 -6.32 -10.52
CA HIS A 60 -2.71 -6.73 -9.42
C HIS A 60 -2.89 -5.75 -8.25
N ASP A 61 -3.50 -6.23 -7.16
CA ASP A 61 -3.75 -5.58 -5.86
C ASP A 61 -4.49 -4.22 -5.88
N PRO A 62 -5.79 -4.16 -5.50
CA PRO A 62 -6.55 -2.90 -5.48
C PRO A 62 -6.06 -1.89 -4.45
N TYR A 63 -5.19 -2.28 -3.51
CA TYR A 63 -4.73 -1.43 -2.42
C TYR A 63 -3.31 -0.89 -2.62
N TYR A 64 -2.53 -1.44 -3.55
CA TYR A 64 -1.15 -1.03 -3.80
C TYR A 64 -0.89 -0.81 -5.29
N SER A 65 -0.75 0.45 -5.70
CA SER A 65 -0.19 0.77 -7.01
C SER A 65 1.34 0.66 -6.95
N ILE A 66 1.88 -0.33 -7.65
CA ILE A 66 3.33 -0.43 -7.85
C ILE A 66 3.74 0.72 -8.79
N SER A 67 4.75 1.51 -8.38
CA SER A 67 5.24 2.61 -9.22
C SER A 67 5.71 2.10 -10.60
N PRO A 68 5.41 2.82 -11.70
CA PRO A 68 5.89 2.46 -13.04
C PRO A 68 7.40 2.22 -13.12
N SER A 69 8.18 2.91 -12.29
CA SER A 69 9.63 2.78 -12.18
C SER A 69 10.11 1.42 -11.66
N LEU A 70 9.24 0.63 -11.03
CA LEU A 70 9.55 -0.73 -10.57
C LEU A 70 9.25 -1.79 -11.64
N PHE A 71 8.56 -1.43 -12.73
CA PHE A 71 8.34 -2.33 -13.85
C PHE A 71 9.63 -2.49 -14.67
N ARG A 72 10.52 -3.36 -14.20
CA ARG A 72 11.60 -3.87 -15.04
C ARG A 72 11.01 -4.91 -16.00
N LYS A 73 10.70 -4.47 -17.21
CA LYS A 73 10.29 -5.33 -18.34
C LYS A 73 11.35 -6.43 -18.53
N LYS A 74 11.03 -7.68 -18.15
CA LYS A 74 11.63 -8.86 -18.80
C LYS A 74 10.54 -9.46 -19.68
N GLY A 75 10.77 -9.39 -20.99
CA GLY A 75 9.92 -10.05 -21.98
C GLY A 75 10.07 -11.57 -21.92
N GLY A 76 9.01 -12.27 -22.30
CA GLY A 76 8.94 -13.73 -22.49
C GLY A 76 8.79 -14.50 -21.18
N LEU A 77 7.97 -15.54 -21.06
CA LEU A 77 7.34 -16.40 -22.06
C LEU A 77 6.01 -16.92 -21.53
N PHE A 78 5.09 -17.09 -22.48
CA PHE A 78 3.91 -17.94 -22.44
C PHE A 78 4.26 -19.33 -21.91
N LEU A 79 3.49 -19.88 -20.96
CA LEU A 79 3.31 -21.33 -20.84
C LEU A 79 1.93 -21.62 -20.26
N GLU A 80 1.05 -22.13 -21.12
CA GLU A 80 -0.14 -22.85 -20.72
C GLU A 80 0.25 -24.11 -19.95
N MET A 81 -0.58 -24.53 -18.99
CA MET A 81 -0.64 -25.93 -18.58
C MET A 81 -2.08 -26.31 -18.18
N LEU A 82 -2.72 -27.01 -19.13
CA LEU A 82 -3.69 -28.12 -19.04
C LEU A 82 -4.85 -28.03 -18.04
#